data_AF-A0A0P7U8Y7-F1
#
_entry.id   AF-A0A0P7U8Y7-F1
#
_cell.length_a   1.000
_cell.length_b   1.000
_cell.length_c   1.000
_cell.angle_alpha   90.00
_cell.angle_beta   90.00
_cell.angle_gamma   90.00
#
_symmetry.space_group_name_H-M   'P 1'
#
loop_
_entity.id
_entity.type
_entity.pdbx_description
1 polymer ?
#
loop_
_entity_poly.entity_id
_entity_poly.type
_entity_poly.pdbx_seq_one_letter_code
_entity_poly.pdbx_strand_id
1 'polypeptide(L)'
;AKDADLHSNITYRIRTEEARQLFSVDPVTGLLSVLQTLDFEDLAAPEASYTFVVEAADTDGNMPPGLAAVTVKITDMNDYSPVFGRALYQGMVAPNAVKGTIVATVLAEDRDPPGTPASRVRYKVDFDQFPYSGSIFDVDEDSGNVITRVNLNEQPSTIFTLVIIAYDDGEPVKLNRTLVEITVLQPSVIPVFTQEEYR
;
A
#
# COMPACT_ATOMS: atom_id res chain seq x y z
N ALA A 1 -37.62 -4.85 -10.46
CA ALA A 1 -38.53 -5.59 -11.37
C ALA A 1 -39.55 -4.62 -11.95
N LYS A 2 -40.30 -4.99 -13.00
CA LYS A 2 -41.44 -4.20 -13.48
C LYS A 2 -42.69 -5.03 -13.30
N ASP A 3 -43.71 -4.45 -12.67
CA ASP A 3 -44.99 -5.11 -12.52
C ASP A 3 -45.86 -4.93 -13.77
N ALA A 4 -46.67 -5.95 -14.08
CA ALA A 4 -47.56 -5.93 -15.23
C ALA A 4 -48.93 -5.32 -14.90
N ASP A 5 -49.26 -5.22 -13.62
CA ASP A 5 -50.43 -4.56 -13.04
C ASP A 5 -50.06 -3.17 -12.51
N LEU A 6 -50.99 -2.23 -12.66
CA LEU A 6 -50.76 -0.81 -12.42
C LEU A 6 -50.94 -0.38 -10.94
N HIS A 7 -51.16 -1.32 -10.01
CA HIS A 7 -51.74 -1.00 -8.69
C HIS A 7 -51.07 -1.65 -7.47
N SER A 8 -50.04 -2.46 -7.66
CA SER A 8 -49.34 -3.22 -6.62
C SER A 8 -47.98 -2.59 -6.29
N ASN A 9 -47.62 -2.57 -5.00
CA ASN A 9 -46.26 -2.27 -4.60
C ASN A 9 -45.46 -3.58 -4.60
N ILE A 10 -44.35 -3.62 -5.34
CA ILE A 10 -43.44 -4.78 -5.29
C ILE A 10 -42.59 -4.69 -4.03
N THR A 11 -42.48 -5.80 -3.32
CA THR A 11 -41.56 -5.98 -2.18
C THR A 11 -40.39 -6.89 -2.54
N TYR A 12 -39.19 -6.53 -2.06
CA TYR A 12 -37.96 -7.28 -2.28
C TYR A 12 -37.51 -8.01 -1.02
N ARG A 13 -37.04 -9.25 -1.16
CA ARG A 13 -36.54 -10.08 -0.06
C ARG A 13 -35.44 -11.03 -0.53
N ILE A 14 -34.32 -11.10 0.20
CA ILE A 14 -33.32 -12.15 0.00
C ILE A 14 -33.93 -13.48 0.46
N ARG A 15 -33.85 -14.56 -0.34
CA ARG A 15 -34.41 -15.88 0.00
C ARG A 15 -33.44 -16.78 0.76
N THR A 16 -32.16 -16.67 0.46
CA THR A 16 -31.09 -17.47 1.04
C THR A 16 -30.79 -16.98 2.46
N GLU A 17 -30.93 -17.85 3.47
CA GLU A 17 -30.85 -17.45 4.89
C GLU A 17 -29.43 -17.05 5.29
N GLU A 18 -28.42 -17.77 4.79
CA GLU A 18 -27.00 -17.46 5.02
C GLU A 18 -26.65 -16.08 4.46
N ALA A 19 -27.19 -15.73 3.29
CA ALA A 19 -26.97 -14.44 2.66
C ALA A 19 -27.62 -13.28 3.44
N ARG A 20 -28.69 -13.51 4.21
CA ARG A 20 -29.31 -12.47 5.06
C ARG A 20 -28.44 -12.04 6.24
N GLN A 21 -27.43 -12.84 6.60
CA GLN A 21 -26.47 -12.47 7.63
C GLN A 21 -25.42 -11.47 7.12
N LEU A 22 -25.18 -11.48 5.81
CA LEU A 22 -24.12 -10.72 5.13
C LEU A 22 -24.65 -9.55 4.30
N PHE A 23 -25.87 -9.67 3.77
CA PHE A 23 -26.49 -8.71 2.86
C PHE A 23 -27.91 -8.35 3.30
N SER A 24 -28.32 -7.13 3.00
CA SER A 24 -29.72 -6.69 3.10
C SER A 24 -30.18 -6.14 1.77
N VAL A 25 -31.48 -6.30 1.49
CA VAL A 25 -32.14 -5.64 0.37
C VAL A 25 -33.24 -4.75 0.92
N ASP A 26 -33.25 -3.48 0.51
CA ASP A 26 -34.31 -2.57 0.87
C ASP A 26 -35.63 -3.06 0.23
N PRO A 27 -36.69 -3.29 1.01
CA PRO A 27 -37.89 -3.95 0.53
C PRO A 27 -38.71 -3.11 -0.46
N VAL A 28 -38.48 -1.78 -0.55
CA VAL A 28 -39.25 -0.88 -1.41
C VAL A 28 -38.46 -0.51 -2.67
N THR A 29 -37.19 -0.16 -2.50
CA THR A 29 -36.30 0.31 -3.58
C THR A 29 -35.57 -0.83 -4.27
N GLY A 30 -35.41 -1.97 -3.59
CA GLY A 30 -34.59 -3.09 -4.07
C GLY A 30 -33.09 -2.85 -3.97
N LEU A 31 -32.64 -1.80 -3.26
CA LEU A 31 -31.23 -1.50 -3.07
C LEU A 31 -30.56 -2.58 -2.21
N LEU A 32 -29.53 -3.22 -2.75
CA LEU A 32 -28.73 -4.21 -2.04
C LEU A 32 -27.60 -3.52 -1.27
N SER A 33 -27.44 -3.85 0.02
CA SER A 33 -26.40 -3.32 0.91
C SER A 33 -25.68 -4.46 1.63
N VAL A 34 -24.42 -4.21 2.00
CA VAL A 34 -23.61 -5.14 2.78
C VAL A 34 -23.82 -4.85 4.28
N LEU A 35 -24.01 -5.89 5.10
CA LEU A 35 -24.25 -5.77 6.55
C LEU A 35 -22.98 -5.95 7.39
N GLN A 36 -21.98 -6.65 6.87
CA GLN A 36 -20.71 -6.96 7.55
C GLN A 36 -19.54 -6.72 6.61
N THR A 37 -18.36 -6.40 7.12
CA THR A 37 -17.15 -6.34 6.29
C THR A 37 -16.93 -7.69 5.63
N LEU A 38 -16.76 -7.68 4.30
CA LEU A 38 -16.49 -8.88 3.51
C LEU A 38 -15.01 -8.82 3.14
N ASP A 39 -14.24 -9.74 3.68
CA ASP A 39 -12.81 -9.86 3.39
C ASP A 39 -12.58 -10.89 2.29
N PHE A 40 -11.65 -10.63 1.37
CA PHE A 40 -11.36 -11.56 0.29
C PHE A 40 -10.72 -12.85 0.85
N GLU A 41 -9.89 -12.68 1.87
CA GLU A 41 -9.05 -13.67 2.56
C GLU A 41 -9.87 -14.69 3.35
N ASP A 42 -11.06 -14.29 3.81
CA ASP A 42 -12.00 -15.15 4.53
C ASP A 42 -12.70 -16.19 3.62
N LEU A 43 -12.63 -16.01 2.29
CA LEU A 43 -13.28 -16.87 1.31
C LEU A 43 -12.35 -17.99 0.83
N ALA A 44 -12.66 -19.24 1.20
CA ALA A 44 -11.84 -20.43 0.94
C ALA A 44 -11.78 -20.90 -0.54
N ALA A 45 -12.14 -20.08 -1.54
CA ALA A 45 -12.37 -20.53 -2.92
C ALA A 45 -11.78 -19.59 -4.00
N PRO A 46 -11.43 -20.12 -5.20
CA PRO A 46 -10.80 -19.36 -6.29
C PRO A 46 -11.70 -18.30 -6.96
N GLU A 47 -12.97 -18.22 -6.57
CA GLU A 47 -13.90 -17.18 -6.99
C GLU A 47 -14.53 -16.59 -5.72
N ALA A 48 -13.88 -15.57 -5.14
CA ALA A 48 -14.37 -14.85 -3.97
C ALA A 48 -15.71 -14.15 -4.31
N SER A 49 -16.81 -14.89 -4.19
CA SER A 49 -18.13 -14.40 -4.56
C SER A 49 -19.23 -15.08 -3.77
N TYR A 50 -20.29 -14.32 -3.51
CA TYR A 50 -21.51 -14.80 -2.89
C TYR A 50 -22.61 -14.85 -3.94
N THR A 51 -23.20 -16.02 -4.16
CA THR A 51 -24.36 -16.18 -5.04
C THR A 51 -25.59 -16.55 -4.22
N PHE A 52 -26.65 -15.74 -4.31
CA PHE A 52 -27.91 -15.94 -3.60
C PHE A 52 -29.11 -15.50 -4.43
N VAL A 53 -30.31 -15.87 -3.98
CA VAL A 53 -31.55 -15.56 -4.70
C VAL A 53 -32.28 -14.41 -4.02
N VAL A 54 -32.72 -13.42 -4.80
CA VAL A 54 -33.64 -12.37 -4.39
C VAL A 54 -35.02 -12.66 -4.97
N GLU A 55 -36.04 -12.47 -4.14
CA GLU A 55 -37.45 -12.59 -4.45
C GLU A 55 -38.06 -11.19 -4.61
N ALA A 56 -38.87 -11.01 -5.66
CA ALA A 56 -39.75 -9.86 -5.85
C ALA A 56 -41.19 -10.35 -5.81
N ALA A 57 -41.98 -9.87 -4.85
CA ALA A 57 -43.37 -10.29 -4.64
C ALA A 57 -44.30 -9.08 -4.60
N ASP A 58 -45.45 -9.19 -5.25
CA ASP A 58 -46.56 -8.24 -5.10
C ASP A 58 -47.08 -8.27 -3.64
N THR A 59 -47.32 -7.09 -3.06
CA THR A 59 -47.95 -6.90 -1.74
C THR A 59 -49.29 -7.61 -1.59
N ASP A 60 -50.06 -7.74 -2.68
CA ASP A 60 -51.39 -8.35 -2.64
C ASP A 60 -51.34 -9.89 -2.71
N GLY A 61 -50.14 -10.46 -2.96
CA GLY A 61 -49.90 -11.91 -2.95
C GLY A 61 -50.63 -12.70 -4.03
N ASN A 62 -51.22 -12.02 -5.01
CA ASN A 62 -52.07 -12.63 -6.05
C ASN A 62 -51.27 -13.24 -7.21
N MET A 63 -49.98 -12.90 -7.34
CA MET A 63 -49.09 -13.38 -8.40
C MET A 63 -47.90 -14.14 -7.82
N PRO A 64 -47.44 -15.23 -8.47
CA PRO A 64 -46.22 -15.93 -8.03
C PRO A 64 -45.02 -14.98 -8.04
N PRO A 65 -44.14 -15.06 -7.03
CA PRO A 65 -43.03 -14.14 -6.94
C PRO A 65 -41.99 -14.40 -8.04
N GLY A 66 -41.39 -13.32 -8.53
CA GLY A 66 -40.22 -13.38 -9.41
C GLY A 66 -38.95 -13.70 -8.63
N LEU A 67 -38.09 -14.55 -9.20
CA LEU A 67 -36.82 -14.93 -8.61
C LEU A 67 -35.65 -14.51 -9.51
N ALA A 68 -34.60 -13.95 -8.91
CA ALA A 68 -33.37 -13.60 -9.60
C ALA A 68 -32.16 -14.05 -8.80
N ALA A 69 -31.17 -14.65 -9.47
CA ALA A 69 -29.87 -14.92 -8.88
C ALA A 69 -29.03 -13.64 -8.89
N VAL A 70 -28.45 -13.33 -7.74
CA VAL A 70 -27.51 -12.22 -7.54
C VAL A 70 -26.16 -12.83 -7.20
N THR A 71 -25.12 -12.40 -7.92
CA THR A 71 -23.74 -12.77 -7.65
C THR A 71 -22.97 -11.52 -7.26
N VAL A 72 -22.53 -11.45 -6.01
CA VAL A 72 -21.66 -10.40 -5.48
C VAL A 72 -20.23 -10.91 -5.57
N LYS A 73 -19.39 -10.27 -6.38
CA LYS A 73 -17.95 -10.56 -6.45
C LYS A 73 -17.20 -9.69 -5.45
N ILE A 74 -16.35 -10.30 -4.64
CA ILE A 74 -15.42 -9.63 -3.74
C ILE A 74 -14.11 -9.45 -4.49
N THR A 75 -13.65 -8.21 -4.54
CA THR A 75 -12.33 -7.87 -5.09
C THR A 75 -11.31 -7.95 -3.98
N ASP A 76 -10.22 -8.68 -4.23
CA ASP A 76 -9.00 -8.65 -3.42
C ASP A 76 -8.52 -7.19 -3.33
N MET A 77 -8.33 -6.71 -2.11
CA MET A 77 -7.85 -5.35 -1.83
C MET A 77 -6.53 -5.44 -1.10
N ASN A 78 -5.63 -4.51 -1.40
CA ASN A 78 -4.36 -4.41 -0.69
C ASN A 78 -4.59 -4.10 0.79
N ASP A 79 -4.09 -4.95 1.70
CA ASP A 79 -4.40 -4.90 3.14
C ASP A 79 -3.28 -4.31 3.99
N TYR A 80 -2.03 -4.58 3.63
CA TYR A 80 -0.89 -4.11 4.38
C TYR A 80 -0.18 -2.97 3.65
N SER A 81 0.57 -2.20 4.42
CA SER A 81 1.48 -1.20 3.86
C SER A 81 2.90 -1.71 4.06
N PRO A 82 3.85 -1.31 3.19
CA PRO A 82 5.24 -1.68 3.41
C PRO A 82 5.74 -1.16 4.77
N VAL A 83 6.50 -1.99 5.49
CA VAL A 83 7.03 -1.65 6.81
C VAL A 83 8.54 -1.66 6.78
N PHE A 84 9.16 -0.51 7.07
CA PHE A 84 10.60 -0.42 7.21
C PHE A 84 11.09 -1.18 8.45
N GLY A 85 12.23 -1.87 8.32
CA GLY A 85 12.87 -2.56 9.45
C GLY A 85 13.41 -1.62 10.55
N ARG A 86 13.52 -0.31 10.27
CA ARG A 86 13.98 0.72 11.21
C ARG A 86 13.24 2.03 10.97
N ALA A 87 13.04 2.83 12.02
CA ALA A 87 12.49 4.18 11.91
C ALA A 87 13.53 5.22 11.44
N LEU A 88 14.81 4.92 11.62
CA LEU A 88 15.94 5.74 11.21
C LEU A 88 17.06 4.85 10.69
N TYR A 89 17.54 5.16 9.49
CA TYR A 89 18.76 4.61 8.91
C TYR A 89 19.87 5.66 8.96
N GLN A 90 21.10 5.22 9.10
CA GLN A 90 22.26 6.10 9.11
C GLN A 90 23.24 5.67 8.02
N GLY A 91 23.75 6.67 7.29
CA GLY A 91 24.72 6.49 6.22
C GLY A 91 25.87 7.47 6.34
N MET A 92 26.96 7.14 5.67
CA MET A 92 28.14 8.00 5.62
C MET A 92 28.58 8.16 4.18
N VAL A 93 29.04 9.37 3.82
CA VAL A 93 29.46 9.67 2.45
C VAL A 93 30.70 10.56 2.45
N ALA A 94 31.61 10.36 1.50
CA ALA A 94 32.73 11.26 1.32
C ALA A 94 32.26 12.65 0.83
N PRO A 95 32.92 13.75 1.24
CA PRO A 95 32.54 15.12 0.84
C PRO A 95 32.59 15.34 -0.68
N ASN A 96 33.40 14.57 -1.38
CA ASN A 96 33.62 14.58 -2.83
C ASN A 96 33.15 13.29 -3.52
N ALA A 97 32.19 12.57 -2.94
CA ALA A 97 31.68 11.33 -3.51
C ALA A 97 31.12 11.56 -4.92
N VAL A 98 31.49 10.70 -5.86
CA VAL A 98 30.98 10.75 -7.23
C VAL A 98 29.51 10.32 -7.27
N LYS A 99 28.78 10.76 -8.30
CA LYS A 99 27.41 10.31 -8.58
C LYS A 99 27.32 8.78 -8.61
N GLY A 100 26.26 8.24 -8.00
CA GLY A 100 25.99 6.80 -7.92
C GLY A 100 26.68 6.09 -6.76
N THR A 101 27.36 6.82 -5.86
CA THR A 101 27.95 6.24 -4.65
C THR A 101 26.83 5.81 -3.70
N ILE A 102 26.83 4.55 -3.27
CA ILE A 102 25.89 4.03 -2.27
C ILE A 102 26.29 4.56 -0.88
N VAL A 103 25.31 5.11 -0.16
CA VAL A 103 25.47 5.78 1.14
C VAL A 103 24.84 4.97 2.27
N ALA A 104 23.69 4.35 1.98
CA ALA A 104 22.96 3.49 2.90
C ALA A 104 22.05 2.55 2.07
N THR A 105 21.50 1.52 2.72
CA THR A 105 20.46 0.67 2.14
C THR A 105 19.28 0.65 3.11
N VAL A 106 18.10 1.00 2.62
CA VAL A 106 16.85 0.87 3.35
C VAL A 106 16.15 -0.42 2.93
N LEU A 107 15.41 -1.01 3.86
CA LEU A 107 14.61 -2.20 3.59
C LEU A 107 13.23 -2.04 4.22
N ALA A 108 12.21 -2.22 3.41
CA ALA A 108 10.83 -2.41 3.85
C ALA A 108 10.29 -3.75 3.35
N GLU A 109 9.41 -4.35 4.12
CA GLU A 109 8.74 -5.61 3.82
C GLU A 109 7.23 -5.39 3.86
N ASP A 110 6.53 -5.99 2.91
CA ASP A 110 5.07 -6.04 2.90
C ASP A 110 4.59 -7.44 3.30
N ARG A 111 3.48 -7.50 4.04
CA ARG A 111 2.89 -8.75 4.56
C ARG A 111 1.77 -9.30 3.68
N ASP A 112 1.42 -8.60 2.60
CA ASP A 112 0.52 -9.12 1.58
C ASP A 112 1.08 -10.39 0.90
N PRO A 113 0.22 -11.23 0.29
CA PRO A 113 0.63 -12.52 -0.26
C PRO A 113 1.80 -12.39 -1.26
N PRO A 114 2.89 -13.16 -1.10
CA PRO A 114 4.10 -12.97 -1.87
C PRO A 114 3.88 -13.23 -3.36
N GLY A 115 4.45 -12.36 -4.20
CA GLY A 115 4.34 -12.45 -5.66
C GLY A 115 3.12 -11.73 -6.24
N THR A 116 2.30 -11.10 -5.40
CA THR A 116 1.24 -10.17 -5.81
C THR A 116 1.78 -8.74 -5.97
N PRO A 117 1.10 -7.86 -6.73
CA PRO A 117 1.41 -6.44 -6.74
C PRO A 117 1.38 -5.77 -5.36
N ALA A 118 0.45 -6.20 -4.48
CA ALA A 118 0.34 -5.74 -3.09
C ALA A 118 1.59 -6.04 -2.26
N SER A 119 2.25 -7.19 -2.51
CA SER A 119 3.50 -7.53 -1.82
C SER A 119 4.77 -6.89 -2.40
N ARG A 120 4.68 -6.17 -3.53
CA ARG A 120 5.85 -5.67 -4.26
C ARG A 120 6.26 -4.27 -3.78
N VAL A 121 7.23 -4.23 -2.87
CA VAL A 121 7.79 -2.99 -2.32
C VAL A 121 8.67 -2.25 -3.32
N ARG A 122 8.45 -0.94 -3.44
CA ARG A 122 9.25 0.01 -4.22
C ARG A 122 9.57 1.26 -3.41
N TYR A 123 10.62 1.97 -3.78
CA TYR A 123 11.15 3.10 -3.01
C TYR A 123 11.21 4.40 -3.81
N LYS A 124 10.98 5.53 -3.13
CA LYS A 124 11.23 6.86 -3.70
C LYS A 124 11.58 7.87 -2.63
N VAL A 125 12.24 8.95 -3.03
CA VAL A 125 12.48 10.11 -2.16
C VAL A 125 11.20 10.94 -2.01
N ASP A 126 10.92 11.39 -0.79
CA ASP A 126 9.92 12.43 -0.51
C ASP A 126 10.61 13.81 -0.64
N PHE A 127 10.39 14.48 -1.78
CA PHE A 127 11.05 15.74 -2.10
C PHE A 127 10.47 16.95 -1.37
N ASP A 128 9.30 16.81 -0.74
CA ASP A 128 8.55 17.94 -0.17
C ASP A 128 9.14 18.39 1.17
N GLN A 129 9.72 17.48 1.95
CA GLN A 129 10.24 17.79 3.29
C GLN A 129 11.66 18.37 3.30
N PHE A 130 12.56 17.78 2.51
CA PHE A 130 13.98 18.18 2.46
C PHE A 130 14.45 18.31 1.00
N PRO A 131 14.05 19.38 0.30
CA PRO A 131 14.28 19.52 -1.14
C PRO A 131 15.76 19.56 -1.52
N TYR A 132 16.63 20.14 -0.67
CA TYR A 132 18.06 20.11 -0.92
C TYR A 132 18.62 18.68 -0.86
N SER A 133 18.33 17.94 0.21
CA SER A 133 18.72 16.53 0.34
C SER A 133 18.24 15.69 -0.84
N GLY A 134 16.98 15.86 -1.27
CA GLY A 134 16.43 15.17 -2.45
C GLY A 134 17.08 15.58 -3.77
N SER A 135 17.67 16.77 -3.85
CA SER A 135 18.40 17.23 -5.05
C SER A 135 19.80 16.62 -5.18
N ILE A 136 20.39 16.14 -4.08
CA ILE A 136 21.76 15.55 -4.07
C ILE A 136 21.79 14.06 -3.76
N PHE A 137 20.72 13.50 -3.19
CA PHE A 137 20.55 12.06 -2.96
C PHE A 137 19.34 11.49 -3.69
N ASP A 138 19.37 10.18 -3.90
CA ASP A 138 18.28 9.41 -4.49
C ASP A 138 18.17 8.04 -3.80
N VAL A 139 17.11 7.29 -4.11
CA VAL A 139 17.00 5.89 -3.74
C VAL A 139 16.70 5.05 -4.98
N ASP A 140 17.36 3.91 -5.11
CA ASP A 140 17.02 2.92 -6.14
C ASP A 140 15.64 2.33 -5.86
N GLU A 141 14.76 2.37 -6.87
CA GLU A 141 13.34 2.05 -6.73
C GLU A 141 13.10 0.61 -6.28
N ASP A 142 13.94 -0.34 -6.67
CA ASP A 142 13.72 -1.76 -6.39
C ASP A 142 14.67 -2.29 -5.30
N SER A 143 15.90 -1.76 -5.21
CA SER A 143 16.91 -2.26 -4.28
C SER A 143 16.94 -1.54 -2.94
N GLY A 144 16.31 -0.36 -2.82
CA GLY A 144 16.39 0.47 -1.62
C GLY A 144 17.77 1.07 -1.33
N ASN A 145 18.69 1.05 -2.30
CA ASN A 145 20.01 1.66 -2.14
C ASN A 145 19.89 3.18 -2.23
N VAL A 146 20.25 3.87 -1.16
CA VAL A 146 20.35 5.33 -1.13
C VAL A 146 21.68 5.73 -1.74
N ILE A 147 21.64 6.54 -2.80
CA ILE A 147 22.80 6.90 -3.61
C ILE A 147 22.97 8.41 -3.75
N THR A 148 24.18 8.85 -4.11
CA THR A 148 24.40 10.23 -4.54
C THR A 148 23.82 10.47 -5.94
N ARG A 149 22.95 11.48 -6.09
CA ARG A 149 22.36 11.89 -7.38
C ARG A 149 23.35 12.70 -8.23
N VAL A 150 24.28 13.37 -7.57
CA VAL A 150 25.29 14.26 -8.17
C VAL A 150 26.68 13.95 -7.61
N ASN A 151 27.72 14.53 -8.22
CA ASN A 151 29.02 14.59 -7.57
C ASN A 151 28.93 15.56 -6.40
N LEU A 152 29.24 15.10 -5.19
CA LEU A 152 29.18 15.92 -3.99
C LEU A 152 30.35 16.92 -3.95
N ASN A 153 30.09 18.05 -3.31
CA ASN A 153 31.09 19.02 -2.88
C ASN A 153 30.64 19.62 -1.55
N GLU A 154 30.43 18.75 -0.57
CA GLU A 154 29.79 19.09 0.70
C GLU A 154 30.83 19.26 1.82
N GLN A 155 30.50 20.07 2.82
CA GLN A 155 31.41 20.31 3.93
C GLN A 155 31.50 19.08 4.85
N PRO A 156 32.69 18.71 5.33
CA PRO A 156 32.88 17.69 6.35
C PRO A 156 31.99 17.90 7.59
N SER A 157 31.47 16.81 8.17
CA SER A 157 30.56 16.80 9.32
C SER A 157 29.17 17.39 9.07
N THR A 158 28.83 17.73 7.82
CA THR A 158 27.45 18.07 7.45
C THR A 158 26.57 16.84 7.62
N ILE A 159 25.37 17.04 8.17
CA ILE A 159 24.36 15.99 8.33
C ILE A 159 23.16 16.34 7.45
N PHE A 160 22.77 15.42 6.58
CA PHE A 160 21.56 15.53 5.77
C PHE A 160 20.49 14.60 6.30
N THR A 161 19.26 15.09 6.30
CA THR A 161 18.07 14.27 6.52
C THR A 161 17.36 14.05 5.19
N LEU A 162 17.08 12.79 4.88
CA LEU A 162 16.33 12.37 3.70
C LEU A 162 15.13 11.53 4.15
N VAL A 163 13.97 11.80 3.58
CA VAL A 163 12.76 11.00 3.83
C VAL A 163 12.59 10.05 2.66
N ILE A 164 12.54 8.75 2.95
CA ILE A 164 12.28 7.71 1.95
C ILE A 164 10.88 7.16 2.16
N ILE A 165 10.12 7.07 1.06
CA ILE A 165 8.82 6.41 0.99
C ILE A 165 9.04 5.00 0.45
N ALA A 166 8.50 4.01 1.13
CA ALA A 166 8.24 2.69 0.56
C ALA A 166 6.75 2.63 0.19
N TYR A 167 6.44 2.10 -1.00
CA TYR A 167 5.07 1.90 -1.48
C TYR A 167 4.96 0.55 -2.20
N ASP A 168 3.77 -0.02 -2.17
CA ASP A 168 3.44 -1.22 -2.94
C ASP A 168 2.81 -0.88 -4.30
N ASP A 169 2.55 -1.91 -5.12
CA ASP A 169 1.79 -1.79 -6.36
C ASP A 169 0.36 -2.36 -6.21
N GLY A 170 -0.17 -2.43 -4.98
CA GLY A 170 -1.51 -2.93 -4.69
C GLY A 170 -2.63 -1.95 -5.03
N GLU A 171 -3.88 -2.40 -4.91
CA GLU A 171 -5.08 -1.55 -5.06
C GLU A 171 -5.89 -1.52 -3.74
N PRO A 172 -5.95 -0.39 -3.03
CA PRO A 172 -5.24 0.86 -3.28
C PRO A 172 -3.74 0.74 -2.97
N VAL A 173 -2.93 1.58 -3.62
CA VAL A 173 -1.50 1.68 -3.28
C VAL A 173 -1.36 2.13 -1.84
N LYS A 174 -0.66 1.36 -1.01
CA LYS A 174 -0.33 1.75 0.36
C LYS A 174 1.15 2.13 0.44
N LEU A 175 1.48 2.93 1.45
CA LEU A 175 2.82 3.48 1.63
C LEU A 175 3.18 3.70 3.08
N ASN A 176 4.47 3.82 3.33
CA ASN A 176 5.05 4.19 4.61
C ASN A 176 6.33 5.01 4.41
N ARG A 177 6.83 5.64 5.47
CA ARG A 177 8.01 6.52 5.42
C ARG A 177 9.03 6.16 6.48
N THR A 178 10.30 6.40 6.16
CA THR A 178 11.41 6.37 7.12
C THR A 178 12.36 7.54 6.91
N LEU A 179 13.19 7.82 7.91
CA LEU A 179 14.29 8.77 7.81
C LEU A 179 15.61 8.06 7.49
N VAL A 180 16.45 8.74 6.71
CA VAL A 180 17.85 8.41 6.49
C VAL A 180 18.68 9.64 6.85
N GLU A 181 19.55 9.50 7.84
CA GLU A 181 20.50 10.52 8.25
C GLU A 181 21.86 10.22 7.62
N ILE A 182 22.37 11.14 6.82
CA ILE A 182 23.60 10.98 6.04
C ILE A 182 24.66 11.94 6.58
N THR A 183 25.73 11.40 7.12
CA THR A 183 26.87 12.20 7.62
C THR A 183 27.97 12.28 6.57
N VAL A 184 28.37 13.51 6.23
CA VAL A 184 29.55 13.75 5.40
C VAL A 184 30.81 13.50 6.21
N LEU A 185 31.63 12.55 5.77
CA LEU A 185 32.85 12.16 6.45
C LEU A 185 33.83 13.33 6.54
N GLN A 186 34.52 13.42 7.67
CA GLN A 186 35.72 14.21 7.75
C GLN A 186 36.83 13.52 6.94
N PRO A 187 37.53 14.25 6.05
CA PRO A 187 38.80 13.78 5.53
C PRO A 187 39.66 13.38 6.73
N SER A 188 40.17 12.16 6.73
CA SER A 188 40.88 11.57 7.86
C SER A 188 41.87 12.55 8.47
N VAL A 189 41.58 13.03 9.68
CA VAL A 189 42.57 13.70 10.54
C VAL A 189 43.40 12.62 11.27
N ILE A 190 43.72 11.51 10.59
CA ILE A 190 44.62 10.49 11.15
C ILE A 190 46.00 11.17 11.19
N PRO A 191 46.57 11.43 12.38
CA PRO A 191 47.92 11.96 12.46
C PRO A 191 48.84 10.94 11.82
N VAL A 192 49.45 11.30 10.70
CA VAL A 192 50.51 10.50 10.10
C VAL A 192 51.77 10.81 10.89
N PHE A 193 52.46 9.78 11.38
CA PHE A 193 53.79 10.00 11.95
C PHE A 193 54.66 10.68 10.89
N THR A 194 55.38 11.74 11.27
CA THR A 194 56.30 12.43 10.35
C THR A 194 57.55 11.62 10.07
N GLN A 195 57.81 10.57 10.86
CA GLN A 195 58.94 9.66 10.73
C GLN A 195 58.52 8.23 11.09
N GLU A 196 59.09 7.23 10.41
CA GLU A 196 58.88 5.81 10.76
C GLU A 196 59.54 5.44 12.10
N GLU A 197 60.62 6.13 12.48
CA GLU A 197 61.25 6.06 13.80
C GLU A 197 61.71 7.46 14.22
N TYR A 198 61.42 7.85 15.46
CA TYR A 198 62.03 9.02 16.10
C TYR A 198 63.24 8.53 16.90
N ARG A 199 64.44 8.98 16.53
CA ARG A 199 65.69 8.70 17.26
C ARG A 199 66.10 9.87 18.13
#